data_AF-A0A966EMF7-F1
#
_entry.id   AF-A0A966EMF7-F1
#
_cell.length_a   1.000
_cell.length_b   1.000
_cell.length_c   1.000
_cell.angle_alpha   90.00
_cell.angle_beta   90.00
_cell.angle_gamma   90.00
#
_symmetry.space_group_name_H-M   'P 1'
#
loop_
_entity.id
_entity.type
_entity.pdbx_description
1 polymer ?
#
loop_
_entity_poly.entity_id
_entity_poly.type
_entity_poly.pdbx_seq_one_letter_code
_entity_poly.pdbx_strand_id
1 'polypeptide(L)'
;MKPAVSAYGPTNVRRVLGRASLVSLGFVSLLSGACGSSEIPSSEASDSEITVDSSDSDVAVSEELEAEEAETEPATTVTTMSSGPSFDFSEAEAIVEEFVLGKGLNGAALTIVHRDHGIISETFFGVYDKDRISLIASSSKMVSAGVLLALHDQGLLDIDKPIADFVTWGSGNPEITTAQLLSNSSGLIGLFQDLTYPPYLCIWNHTSTLEECAEQVMMTTEDDGLVIAPDTSFNYGGAQWQVAGGVAEAVSGKSWAQLVDEILIQPCGLEVFGFNNPFSQLPNGGFEHPSAFQSNPEQFEDTDNPNIEGGAYSNSRDYAALMLMHLQDGMCGDDRVLSSNALDRLHEDRIGEAYGGSAYSDGSGYAMGWWVDRASGRLTDTGAYGSSPWLDLEDGYGVHLLTESSSATSNELAALLFDVIDQSVARGIDG
;
A
#
# COMPACT_ATOMS: atom_id res chain seq x y z
N MET A 1 -11.32 -3.36 60.64
CA MET A 1 -11.51 -4.83 60.70
C MET A 1 -10.96 -5.43 59.40
N LYS A 2 -9.87 -6.19 59.51
CA LYS A 2 -9.31 -7.06 58.46
C LYS A 2 -9.69 -8.51 58.80
N PRO A 3 -9.72 -9.40 57.79
CA PRO A 3 -9.06 -10.70 57.93
C PRO A 3 -8.11 -10.92 56.73
N ALA A 4 -6.82 -11.16 56.92
CA ALA A 4 -6.13 -12.34 57.48
C ALA A 4 -5.83 -13.39 56.40
N VAL A 5 -4.57 -13.37 55.98
CA VAL A 5 -3.82 -14.27 55.11
C VAL A 5 -3.58 -15.62 55.81
N SER A 6 -3.62 -16.73 55.08
CA SER A 6 -2.95 -17.98 55.49
C SER A 6 -2.28 -18.64 54.30
N ALA A 7 -0.97 -18.86 54.45
CA ALA A 7 -0.08 -19.56 53.54
C ALA A 7 -0.09 -21.07 53.80
N TYR A 8 0.13 -21.90 52.76
CA TYR A 8 0.75 -23.21 52.89
C TYR A 8 1.58 -23.51 51.63
N GLY A 9 2.83 -23.89 51.86
CA GLY A 9 3.85 -24.21 50.86
C GLY A 9 3.81 -25.67 50.35
N PRO A 10 4.84 -26.10 49.59
CA PRO A 10 4.66 -26.94 48.40
C PRO A 10 4.92 -28.43 48.63
N THR A 11 4.25 -29.26 47.84
CA THR A 11 4.48 -30.71 47.73
C THR A 11 5.26 -31.05 46.46
N ASN A 12 6.42 -31.69 46.64
CA ASN A 12 7.25 -32.31 45.61
C ASN A 12 6.60 -33.56 45.01
N VAL A 13 6.51 -33.68 43.68
CA VAL A 13 6.57 -34.98 42.98
C VAL A 13 7.30 -34.87 41.63
N ARG A 14 8.48 -35.53 41.61
CA ARG A 14 9.29 -36.14 40.54
C ARG A 14 9.08 -35.78 39.05
N ARG A 15 10.19 -35.30 38.48
CA ARG A 15 10.57 -35.25 37.05
C ARG A 15 10.56 -36.63 36.39
N VAL A 16 9.98 -36.71 35.19
CA VAL A 16 10.29 -37.69 34.15
C VAL A 16 10.99 -36.93 33.02
N LEU A 17 12.23 -37.33 32.69
CA LEU A 17 13.02 -36.78 31.60
C LEU A 17 12.54 -37.37 30.26
N GLY A 18 12.06 -36.51 29.36
CA GLY A 18 11.93 -36.78 27.93
C GLY A 18 12.85 -35.82 27.18
N ARG A 19 13.83 -36.36 26.44
CA ARG A 19 14.74 -35.61 25.57
C ARG A 19 13.98 -35.13 24.34
N ALA A 20 14.00 -33.82 24.07
CA ALA A 20 13.75 -33.27 22.75
C ALA A 20 14.92 -32.33 22.42
N SER A 21 15.59 -32.62 21.31
CA SER A 21 16.80 -31.95 20.85
C SER A 21 16.50 -30.53 20.42
N LEU A 22 17.23 -29.57 21.00
CA LEU A 22 17.36 -28.23 20.44
C LEU A 22 18.21 -28.31 19.16
N VAL A 23 17.65 -27.89 18.04
CA VAL A 23 18.40 -27.56 16.84
C VAL A 23 18.65 -26.05 16.88
N SER A 24 19.86 -25.67 17.27
CA SER A 24 20.37 -24.32 17.07
C SER A 24 20.94 -24.23 15.66
N LEU A 25 20.34 -23.43 14.77
CA LEU A 25 21.03 -22.98 13.56
C LEU A 25 21.78 -21.70 13.88
N GLY A 26 23.11 -21.81 13.87
CA GLY A 26 24.03 -20.70 14.03
C GLY A 26 24.15 -19.89 12.75
N PHE A 27 24.26 -18.57 12.94
CA PHE A 27 24.84 -17.62 12.01
C PHE A 27 26.22 -18.10 11.52
N VAL A 28 26.43 -18.13 10.20
CA VAL A 28 27.76 -18.25 9.61
C VAL A 28 28.01 -17.01 8.76
N SER A 29 28.87 -16.13 9.28
CA SER A 29 29.62 -15.17 8.48
C SER A 29 30.80 -15.88 7.81
N LEU A 30 31.01 -15.66 6.52
CA LEU A 30 32.30 -15.94 5.86
C LEU A 30 32.65 -14.82 4.88
N LEU A 31 33.82 -14.22 5.10
CA LEU A 31 34.49 -13.25 4.26
C LEU A 31 35.81 -13.87 3.73
N SER A 32 36.04 -13.65 2.44
CA SER A 32 37.31 -13.44 1.71
C SER A 32 38.15 -14.62 1.14
N GLY A 33 38.61 -14.38 -0.11
CA GLY A 33 39.81 -14.93 -0.78
C GLY A 33 39.53 -15.83 -1.99
N ALA A 34 39.54 -15.44 -3.28
CA ALA A 34 40.47 -14.70 -4.15
C ALA A 34 41.07 -15.59 -5.27
N CYS A 35 41.10 -15.02 -6.49
CA CYS A 35 41.98 -15.23 -7.65
C CYS A 35 41.86 -16.46 -8.57
N GLY A 36 41.76 -16.16 -9.88
CA GLY A 36 42.03 -17.09 -10.98
C GLY A 36 41.56 -16.54 -12.34
N SER A 37 42.33 -15.62 -12.91
CA SER A 37 42.14 -14.95 -14.21
C SER A 37 42.52 -15.80 -15.43
N SER A 38 41.93 -15.51 -16.59
CA SER A 38 42.46 -15.78 -17.94
C SER A 38 41.76 -14.88 -18.98
N GLU A 39 42.56 -14.27 -19.86
CA GLU A 39 42.27 -13.15 -20.77
C GLU A 39 41.76 -13.57 -22.18
N ILE A 40 40.81 -12.79 -22.75
CA ILE A 40 40.78 -12.00 -24.04
C ILE A 40 41.53 -12.59 -25.27
N PRO A 41 41.01 -12.59 -26.55
CA PRO A 41 40.73 -11.41 -27.42
C PRO A 41 39.47 -11.46 -28.33
N SER A 42 38.73 -10.37 -28.58
CA SER A 42 38.92 -9.17 -29.44
C SER A 42 38.62 -9.32 -30.95
N SER A 43 37.66 -8.55 -31.47
CA SER A 43 37.62 -8.00 -32.85
C SER A 43 36.52 -6.92 -32.89
N GLU A 44 36.85 -5.64 -32.92
CA GLU A 44 37.06 -4.77 -34.10
C GLU A 44 35.77 -4.28 -34.79
N ALA A 45 35.83 -2.99 -35.14
CA ALA A 45 34.77 -2.09 -35.55
C ALA A 45 34.45 -2.13 -37.05
N SER A 46 33.34 -1.50 -37.47
CA SER A 46 33.37 -0.52 -38.57
C SER A 46 32.07 0.28 -38.67
N ASP A 47 32.23 1.60 -38.75
CA ASP A 47 31.28 2.57 -39.30
C ASP A 47 31.09 2.35 -40.81
N SER A 48 29.91 2.69 -41.33
CA SER A 48 29.81 3.39 -42.62
C SER A 48 28.49 4.15 -42.73
N GLU A 49 28.63 5.33 -43.33
CA GLU A 49 27.67 6.43 -43.41
C GLU A 49 27.25 6.62 -44.89
N ILE A 50 26.12 7.33 -45.08
CA ILE A 50 25.70 8.12 -46.27
C ILE A 50 25.00 7.36 -47.43
N THR A 51 23.75 7.75 -47.72
CA THR A 51 23.40 8.59 -48.90
C THR A 51 21.98 9.17 -48.80
N VAL A 52 21.90 10.45 -49.17
CA VAL A 52 20.73 11.33 -49.34
C VAL A 52 20.07 11.08 -50.70
N ASP A 53 18.75 11.18 -50.80
CA ASP A 53 18.09 11.66 -52.02
C ASP A 53 16.87 12.55 -51.69
N SER A 54 16.71 13.57 -52.51
CA SER A 54 15.84 14.73 -52.40
C SER A 54 14.72 14.68 -53.44
N SER A 55 13.52 15.19 -53.14
CA SER A 55 12.73 15.92 -54.15
C SER A 55 11.61 16.77 -53.52
N ASP A 56 11.54 18.01 -54.05
CA ASP A 56 10.62 19.12 -53.78
C ASP A 56 9.14 18.84 -54.10
N SER A 57 8.24 19.59 -53.45
CA SER A 57 7.33 20.50 -54.16
C SER A 57 6.59 21.47 -53.23
N ASP A 58 6.85 22.76 -53.45
CA ASP A 58 6.11 23.93 -52.96
C ASP A 58 4.73 24.07 -53.62
N VAL A 59 3.73 24.55 -52.86
CA VAL A 59 2.67 25.44 -53.38
C VAL A 59 2.32 26.48 -52.31
N ALA A 60 2.58 27.75 -52.63
CA ALA A 60 2.16 28.93 -51.90
C ALA A 60 0.75 29.39 -52.33
N VAL A 61 -0.02 29.93 -51.39
CA VAL A 61 -1.18 30.81 -51.67
C VAL A 61 -1.10 32.03 -50.76
N SER A 62 -1.32 33.19 -51.38
CA SER A 62 -1.07 34.56 -50.94
C SER A 62 -2.16 35.18 -50.04
N GLU A 63 -1.72 36.24 -49.35
CA GLU A 63 -2.41 37.16 -48.43
C GLU A 63 -3.61 37.92 -49.01
N GLU A 64 -4.52 38.32 -48.11
CA GLU A 64 -5.27 39.59 -48.21
C GLU A 64 -5.27 40.30 -46.85
N LEU A 65 -4.96 41.61 -46.90
CA LEU A 65 -4.87 42.56 -45.80
C LEU A 65 -6.13 43.41 -45.74
N GLU A 66 -6.72 43.60 -44.56
CA GLU A 66 -7.54 44.77 -44.23
C GLU A 66 -7.10 45.36 -42.88
N ALA A 67 -7.00 46.68 -42.85
CA ALA A 67 -6.55 47.49 -41.74
C ALA A 67 -7.74 48.02 -40.94
N GLU A 68 -7.62 48.10 -39.61
CA GLU A 68 -8.51 48.91 -38.78
C GLU A 68 -7.78 49.50 -37.56
N GLU A 69 -8.43 50.50 -36.96
CA GLU A 69 -7.87 51.74 -36.42
C GLU A 69 -7.21 51.64 -35.03
N ALA A 70 -6.42 52.68 -34.72
CA ALA A 70 -5.80 52.91 -33.42
C ALA A 70 -6.83 53.40 -32.39
N GLU A 71 -6.99 52.63 -31.31
CA GLU A 71 -7.68 53.05 -30.08
C GLU A 71 -6.68 53.17 -28.91
N THR A 72 -6.89 54.24 -28.13
CA THR A 72 -6.05 54.72 -27.03
C THR A 72 -6.05 53.79 -25.82
N GLU A 73 -4.86 53.47 -25.29
CA GLU A 73 -4.70 52.67 -24.07
C GLU A 73 -5.22 53.37 -22.81
N PRO A 74 -6.03 52.71 -21.95
CA PRO A 74 -6.20 53.12 -20.57
C PRO A 74 -5.07 52.54 -19.71
N ALA A 75 -4.65 53.34 -18.73
CA ALA A 75 -3.60 53.00 -17.78
C ALA A 75 -3.84 51.65 -17.08
N THR A 76 -2.90 50.72 -17.25
CA THR A 76 -2.85 49.44 -16.56
C THR A 76 -2.65 49.68 -15.06
N THR A 77 -3.73 49.53 -14.30
CA THR A 77 -3.63 49.27 -12.86
C THR A 77 -2.86 47.97 -12.70
N VAL A 78 -1.64 48.04 -12.18
CA VAL A 78 -0.86 46.86 -11.78
C VAL A 78 -1.55 46.27 -10.56
N THR A 79 -2.51 45.39 -10.81
CA THR A 79 -2.96 44.43 -9.80
C THR A 79 -1.75 43.55 -9.51
N THR A 80 -1.17 43.69 -8.32
CA THR A 80 -0.20 42.75 -7.80
C THR A 80 -0.85 41.37 -7.83
N MET A 81 -0.41 40.53 -8.77
CA MET A 81 -0.71 39.10 -8.76
C MET A 81 -0.23 38.59 -7.41
N SER A 82 -1.16 38.11 -6.58
CA SER A 82 -0.80 37.19 -5.50
C SER A 82 -0.08 36.04 -6.18
N SER A 83 1.16 35.74 -5.80
CA SER A 83 1.75 34.44 -6.12
C SER A 83 0.76 33.39 -5.63
N GLY A 84 0.42 32.44 -6.49
CA GLY A 84 -0.21 31.21 -6.03
C GLY A 84 0.79 30.41 -5.19
N PRO A 85 0.33 29.34 -4.54
CA PRO A 85 1.18 28.49 -3.71
C PRO A 85 2.39 27.99 -4.51
N SER A 86 3.55 27.97 -3.86
CA SER A 86 4.83 27.57 -4.45
C SER A 86 5.54 26.57 -3.55
N PHE A 87 5.48 25.30 -3.91
CA PHE A 87 6.14 24.22 -3.17
C PHE A 87 7.60 24.05 -3.61
N ASP A 88 8.51 23.87 -2.65
CA ASP A 88 9.93 23.57 -2.89
C ASP A 88 10.32 22.32 -2.08
N PHE A 89 10.56 21.22 -2.79
CA PHE A 89 10.94 19.94 -2.21
C PHE A 89 12.42 19.59 -2.45
N SER A 90 13.25 20.54 -2.88
CA SER A 90 14.65 20.28 -3.24
C SER A 90 15.48 19.63 -2.11
N GLU A 91 15.19 19.95 -0.85
CA GLU A 91 15.83 19.29 0.31
C GLU A 91 15.41 17.82 0.44
N ALA A 92 14.11 17.53 0.30
CA ALA A 92 13.60 16.16 0.32
C ALA A 92 14.16 15.34 -0.86
N GLU A 93 14.23 15.93 -2.04
CA GLU A 93 14.80 15.30 -3.24
C GLU A 93 16.28 14.97 -3.06
N ALA A 94 17.06 15.88 -2.48
CA ALA A 94 18.48 15.64 -2.18
C ALA A 94 18.67 14.49 -1.18
N ILE A 95 17.80 14.40 -0.16
CA ILE A 95 17.81 13.28 0.81
C ILE A 95 17.54 11.96 0.10
N VAL A 96 16.53 11.91 -0.79
CA VAL A 96 16.22 10.68 -1.55
C VAL A 96 17.38 10.29 -2.46
N GLU A 97 17.98 11.24 -3.19
CA GLU A 97 19.11 10.97 -4.07
C GLU A 97 20.32 10.41 -3.29
N GLU A 98 20.70 11.05 -2.19
CA GLU A 98 21.80 10.58 -1.33
C GLU A 98 21.50 9.19 -0.75
N PHE A 99 20.26 8.95 -0.32
CA PHE A 99 19.86 7.67 0.25
C PHE A 99 19.89 6.54 -0.79
N VAL A 100 19.35 6.78 -1.99
CA VAL A 100 19.37 5.83 -3.12
C VAL A 100 20.82 5.45 -3.45
N LEU A 101 21.71 6.43 -3.58
CA LEU A 101 23.13 6.21 -3.86
C LEU A 101 23.83 5.47 -2.70
N GLY A 102 23.59 5.91 -1.46
CA GLY A 102 24.24 5.38 -0.27
C GLY A 102 23.84 3.94 0.06
N LYS A 103 22.60 3.54 -0.24
CA LYS A 103 22.10 2.17 -0.07
C LYS A 103 22.32 1.29 -1.30
N GLY A 104 22.78 1.87 -2.42
CA GLY A 104 22.97 1.15 -3.67
C GLY A 104 21.65 0.66 -4.29
N LEU A 105 20.58 1.43 -4.14
CA LEU A 105 19.29 1.14 -4.77
C LEU A 105 19.37 1.49 -6.26
N ASN A 106 18.60 0.77 -7.09
CA ASN A 106 18.56 1.06 -8.54
C ASN A 106 17.77 2.35 -8.87
N GLY A 107 16.98 2.85 -7.93
CA GLY A 107 16.23 4.10 -8.04
C GLY A 107 15.11 4.21 -7.00
N ALA A 108 14.32 5.27 -7.11
CA ALA A 108 13.13 5.50 -6.31
C ALA A 108 12.16 6.44 -7.04
N ALA A 109 10.90 6.48 -6.60
CA ALA A 109 9.95 7.55 -6.93
C ALA A 109 9.44 8.21 -5.65
N LEU A 110 9.35 9.54 -5.66
CA LEU A 110 8.75 10.36 -4.61
C LEU A 110 7.60 11.16 -5.23
N THR A 111 6.38 10.84 -4.82
CA THR A 111 5.16 11.53 -5.29
C THR A 111 4.47 12.19 -4.12
N ILE A 112 4.18 13.48 -4.21
CA ILE A 112 3.54 14.28 -3.16
C ILE A 112 2.26 14.88 -3.72
N VAL A 113 1.15 14.69 -3.01
CA VAL A 113 -0.17 15.21 -3.36
C VAL A 113 -0.70 16.14 -2.27
N HIS A 114 -1.54 17.10 -2.65
CA HIS A 114 -2.24 17.98 -1.73
C HIS A 114 -3.71 18.13 -2.14
N ARG A 115 -4.62 18.12 -1.16
CA ARG A 115 -6.08 18.16 -1.33
C ARG A 115 -6.57 19.21 -2.33
N ASP A 116 -5.98 20.41 -2.30
CA ASP A 116 -6.45 21.55 -3.11
C ASP A 116 -5.61 21.78 -4.38
N HIS A 117 -4.51 21.03 -4.56
CA HIS A 117 -3.53 21.28 -5.63
C HIS A 117 -3.18 20.05 -6.46
N GLY A 118 -3.74 18.87 -6.15
CA GLY A 118 -3.45 17.64 -6.87
C GLY A 118 -2.04 17.16 -6.59
N ILE A 119 -1.34 16.66 -7.62
CA ILE A 119 0.07 16.27 -7.53
C ILE A 119 0.93 17.55 -7.49
N ILE A 120 1.56 17.82 -6.35
CA ILE A 120 2.44 18.99 -6.15
C ILE A 120 3.92 18.66 -6.36
N SER A 121 4.30 17.38 -6.36
CA SER A 121 5.63 16.91 -6.76
C SER A 121 5.56 15.47 -7.28
N GLU A 122 6.32 15.18 -8.35
CA GLU A 122 6.54 13.83 -8.88
C GLU A 122 8.00 13.75 -9.35
N THR A 123 8.86 13.10 -8.57
CA THR A 123 10.30 13.07 -8.81
C THR A 123 10.81 11.62 -8.84
N PHE A 124 11.61 11.31 -9.86
CA PHE A 124 12.17 9.98 -10.09
C PHE A 124 13.70 10.00 -9.99
N PHE A 125 14.25 8.96 -9.38
CA PHE A 125 15.68 8.81 -9.11
C PHE A 125 16.21 7.52 -9.73
N GLY A 126 17.46 7.54 -10.19
CA GLY A 126 18.10 6.36 -10.79
C GLY A 126 17.39 5.92 -12.07
N VAL A 127 17.00 4.64 -12.14
CA VAL A 127 16.36 4.05 -13.34
C VAL A 127 14.82 4.10 -13.30
N TYR A 128 14.23 4.85 -12.37
CA TYR A 128 12.78 4.99 -12.26
C TYR A 128 12.26 6.05 -13.22
N ASP A 129 11.04 5.85 -13.69
CA ASP A 129 10.28 6.80 -14.49
C ASP A 129 8.78 6.66 -14.19
N LYS A 130 7.97 7.52 -14.84
CA LYS A 130 6.52 7.59 -14.67
C LYS A 130 5.77 6.32 -15.11
N ASP A 131 6.40 5.49 -15.95
CA ASP A 131 5.78 4.29 -16.52
C ASP A 131 6.13 3.03 -15.70
N ARG A 132 6.95 3.18 -14.64
CA ARG A 132 7.31 2.09 -13.76
C ARG A 132 6.13 1.63 -12.92
N ILE A 133 5.72 0.40 -13.16
CA ILE A 133 4.74 -0.36 -12.39
C ILE A 133 5.51 -1.15 -11.33
N SER A 134 5.06 -1.12 -10.09
CA SER A 134 5.66 -1.89 -9.01
C SER A 134 4.61 -2.64 -8.21
N LEU A 135 5.00 -3.78 -7.66
CA LEU A 135 4.19 -4.47 -6.65
C LEU A 135 4.29 -3.69 -5.34
N ILE A 136 3.15 -3.37 -4.74
CA ILE A 136 3.10 -2.48 -3.57
C ILE A 136 2.90 -3.21 -2.25
N ALA A 137 2.73 -4.54 -2.28
CA ALA A 137 2.56 -5.36 -1.08
C ALA A 137 1.52 -4.75 -0.12
N SER A 138 1.83 -4.62 1.18
CA SER A 138 0.84 -4.17 2.18
C SER A 138 0.18 -2.84 1.92
N SER A 139 0.78 -1.93 1.14
CA SER A 139 0.15 -0.68 0.68
C SER A 139 -1.14 -0.89 -0.16
N SER A 140 -1.51 -2.16 -0.42
CA SER A 140 -2.80 -2.58 -0.96
C SER A 140 -3.95 -2.42 0.04
N LYS A 141 -3.68 -2.43 1.35
CA LYS A 141 -4.72 -2.58 2.39
C LYS A 141 -5.69 -1.42 2.43
N MET A 142 -5.18 -0.19 2.31
CA MET A 142 -6.03 1.00 2.24
C MET A 142 -7.02 0.94 1.06
N VAL A 143 -6.59 0.37 -0.07
CA VAL A 143 -7.42 0.18 -1.27
C VAL A 143 -8.50 -0.87 -1.00
N SER A 144 -8.09 -2.01 -0.45
CA SER A 144 -8.99 -3.11 -0.13
C SER A 144 -10.05 -2.72 0.90
N ALA A 145 -9.66 -1.97 1.93
CA ALA A 145 -10.59 -1.42 2.90
C ALA A 145 -11.57 -0.43 2.24
N GLY A 146 -11.10 0.42 1.33
CA GLY A 146 -11.94 1.32 0.53
C GLY A 146 -13.01 0.57 -0.25
N VAL A 147 -12.68 -0.52 -0.95
CA VAL A 147 -13.67 -1.35 -1.67
C VAL A 147 -14.78 -1.86 -0.75
N LEU A 148 -14.43 -2.36 0.44
CA LEU A 148 -15.39 -2.88 1.41
C LEU A 148 -16.28 -1.77 1.99
N LEU A 149 -15.73 -0.58 2.20
CA LEU A 149 -16.48 0.59 2.65
C LEU A 149 -17.37 1.19 1.55
N ALA A 150 -16.99 1.07 0.28
CA ALA A 150 -17.87 1.43 -0.83
C ALA A 150 -19.09 0.48 -0.90
N LEU A 151 -18.89 -0.82 -0.66
CA LEU A 151 -20.00 -1.77 -0.52
C LEU A 151 -20.88 -1.46 0.69
N HIS A 152 -20.30 -0.92 1.76
CA HIS A 152 -21.04 -0.42 2.91
C HIS A 152 -21.92 0.78 2.56
N ASP A 153 -21.36 1.78 1.88
CA ASP A 153 -22.10 2.96 1.43
C ASP A 153 -23.24 2.59 0.46
N GLN A 154 -23.06 1.54 -0.35
CA GLN A 154 -24.08 1.00 -1.24
C GLN A 154 -25.19 0.20 -0.50
N GLY A 155 -25.03 -0.05 0.81
CA GLY A 155 -25.96 -0.82 1.62
C GLY A 155 -25.96 -2.34 1.33
N LEU A 156 -24.93 -2.83 0.64
CA LEU A 156 -24.74 -4.26 0.38
C LEU A 156 -24.08 -4.98 1.57
N LEU A 157 -23.32 -4.23 2.37
CA LEU A 157 -22.62 -4.70 3.56
C LEU A 157 -22.86 -3.75 4.72
N ASP A 158 -23.03 -4.27 5.93
CA ASP A 158 -22.86 -3.48 7.15
C ASP A 158 -21.62 -4.00 7.85
N ILE A 159 -20.54 -3.21 7.82
CA ILE A 159 -19.22 -3.65 8.29
C ILE A 159 -19.19 -3.93 9.79
N ASP A 160 -20.17 -3.42 10.54
CA ASP A 160 -20.31 -3.62 11.98
C ASP A 160 -21.24 -4.79 12.34
N LYS A 161 -21.82 -5.45 11.33
CA LYS A 161 -22.58 -6.69 11.53
C LYS A 161 -21.69 -7.91 11.43
N PRO A 162 -22.02 -8.98 12.16
CA PRO A 162 -21.32 -10.23 11.99
C PRO A 162 -21.36 -10.71 10.54
N ILE A 163 -20.25 -11.23 10.03
CA ILE A 163 -20.19 -11.71 8.65
C ILE A 163 -21.14 -12.88 8.40
N ALA A 164 -21.51 -13.61 9.46
CA ALA A 164 -22.50 -14.67 9.43
C ALA A 164 -23.92 -14.21 9.01
N ASP A 165 -24.21 -12.90 9.07
CA ASP A 165 -25.46 -12.34 8.56
C ASP A 165 -25.48 -12.27 7.02
N PHE A 166 -24.31 -12.32 6.38
CA PHE A 166 -24.15 -12.16 4.94
C PHE A 166 -23.74 -13.45 4.22
N VAL A 167 -22.99 -14.32 4.89
CA VAL A 167 -22.43 -15.55 4.31
C VAL A 167 -22.58 -16.76 5.24
N THR A 168 -22.91 -17.92 4.67
CA THR A 168 -23.19 -19.13 5.48
C THR A 168 -21.95 -19.69 6.18
N TRP A 169 -20.79 -19.60 5.52
CA TRP A 169 -19.51 -20.02 6.09
C TRP A 169 -19.03 -19.11 7.24
N GLY A 170 -19.64 -17.94 7.42
CA GLY A 170 -19.41 -17.09 8.60
C GLY A 170 -19.80 -17.75 9.93
N SER A 171 -20.62 -18.81 9.88
CA SER A 171 -21.07 -19.54 11.08
C SER A 171 -19.97 -20.24 11.86
N GLY A 172 -18.77 -20.44 11.29
CA GLY A 172 -17.63 -21.00 12.02
C GLY A 172 -17.02 -20.05 13.05
N ASN A 173 -17.09 -18.74 12.81
CA ASN A 173 -16.74 -17.70 13.80
C ASN A 173 -17.82 -16.60 13.79
N PRO A 174 -18.99 -16.85 14.41
CA PRO A 174 -20.23 -16.10 14.17
C PRO A 174 -20.26 -14.68 14.73
N GLU A 175 -19.25 -14.28 15.52
CA GLU A 175 -19.16 -12.95 16.11
C GLU A 175 -18.22 -12.00 15.33
N ILE A 176 -17.45 -12.52 14.37
CA ILE A 176 -16.50 -11.71 13.60
C ILE A 176 -17.26 -10.78 12.64
N THR A 177 -16.86 -9.51 12.61
CA THR A 177 -17.38 -8.48 11.70
C THR A 177 -16.32 -8.06 10.68
N THR A 178 -16.73 -7.46 9.56
CA THR A 178 -15.78 -6.92 8.58
C THR A 178 -14.89 -5.83 9.18
N ALA A 179 -15.43 -4.97 10.05
CA ALA A 179 -14.65 -3.92 10.70
C ALA A 179 -13.50 -4.50 11.53
N GLN A 180 -13.70 -5.64 12.19
CA GLN A 180 -12.66 -6.36 12.94
C GLN A 180 -11.63 -7.03 12.03
N LEU A 181 -12.05 -7.56 10.87
CA LEU A 181 -11.14 -8.11 9.87
C LEU A 181 -10.19 -7.02 9.34
N LEU A 182 -10.74 -5.86 8.94
CA LEU A 182 -9.98 -4.76 8.34
C LEU A 182 -9.08 -4.01 9.33
N SER A 183 -9.40 -4.03 10.64
CA SER A 183 -8.54 -3.46 11.69
C SER A 183 -7.60 -4.47 12.33
N ASN A 184 -7.50 -5.69 11.78
CA ASN A 184 -6.69 -6.78 12.31
C ASN A 184 -6.99 -7.14 13.79
N SER A 185 -8.26 -7.08 14.19
CA SER A 185 -8.72 -7.38 15.55
C SER A 185 -9.82 -8.45 15.59
N SER A 186 -9.93 -9.25 14.53
CA SER A 186 -10.88 -10.37 14.42
C SER A 186 -10.61 -11.52 15.40
N GLY A 187 -9.38 -11.61 15.92
CA GLY A 187 -8.94 -12.73 16.75
C GLY A 187 -8.38 -13.92 15.96
N LEU A 188 -8.46 -13.89 14.63
CA LEU A 188 -7.79 -14.87 13.75
C LEU A 188 -6.26 -14.75 13.86
N ILE A 189 -5.54 -15.80 13.46
CA ILE A 189 -4.08 -15.84 13.48
C ILE A 189 -3.53 -14.92 12.40
N GLY A 190 -2.75 -13.91 12.81
CA GLY A 190 -2.10 -12.96 11.91
C GLY A 190 -0.71 -13.42 11.43
N LEU A 191 -0.17 -12.72 10.44
CA LEU A 191 1.13 -13.03 9.81
C LEU A 191 2.31 -13.05 10.79
N PHE A 192 2.31 -12.14 11.77
CA PHE A 192 3.39 -12.04 12.75
C PHE A 192 3.36 -13.16 13.80
N GLN A 193 2.21 -13.83 13.97
CA GLN A 193 2.07 -14.95 14.89
C GLN A 193 2.54 -16.23 14.22
N ASP A 194 2.03 -16.54 13.03
CA ASP A 194 2.48 -17.66 12.21
C ASP A 194 2.17 -17.42 10.72
N LEU A 195 3.18 -16.92 10.01
CA LEU A 195 3.13 -16.67 8.56
C LEU A 195 2.76 -17.91 7.74
N THR A 196 3.12 -19.10 8.24
CA THR A 196 3.00 -20.38 7.53
C THR A 196 1.96 -21.29 8.16
N TYR A 197 0.99 -20.71 8.89
CA TYR A 197 -0.03 -21.46 9.58
C TYR A 197 -0.80 -22.35 8.58
N PRO A 198 -0.69 -23.69 8.66
CA PRO A 198 -1.14 -24.58 7.59
C PRO A 198 -2.61 -24.39 7.17
N PRO A 199 -3.57 -24.19 8.09
CA PRO A 199 -4.96 -23.94 7.74
C PRO A 199 -5.20 -22.69 6.90
N TYR A 200 -4.30 -21.71 6.94
CA TYR A 200 -4.45 -20.42 6.25
C TYR A 200 -3.58 -20.31 4.99
N LEU A 201 -2.90 -21.37 4.56
CA LEU A 201 -2.02 -21.33 3.38
C LEU A 201 -2.76 -21.01 2.06
N CYS A 202 -4.09 -21.10 2.03
CA CYS A 202 -4.89 -20.71 0.87
C CYS A 202 -4.68 -19.24 0.47
N ILE A 203 -4.27 -18.36 1.39
CA ILE A 203 -4.01 -16.93 1.09
C ILE A 203 -2.89 -16.73 0.05
N TRP A 204 -2.01 -17.72 -0.08
CA TRP A 204 -0.90 -17.73 -1.03
C TRP A 204 -1.25 -18.47 -2.32
N ASN A 205 -2.38 -19.18 -2.39
CA ASN A 205 -2.71 -20.03 -3.53
C ASN A 205 -3.47 -19.24 -4.61
N HIS A 206 -2.81 -18.88 -5.70
CA HIS A 206 -3.45 -18.19 -6.83
C HIS A 206 -4.42 -19.06 -7.65
N THR A 207 -4.45 -20.39 -7.42
CA THR A 207 -5.27 -21.32 -8.22
C THR A 207 -6.61 -21.68 -7.60
N SER A 208 -6.88 -21.25 -6.35
CA SER A 208 -8.20 -21.37 -5.71
C SER A 208 -9.04 -20.13 -5.98
N THR A 209 -10.26 -20.10 -5.43
CA THR A 209 -11.05 -18.86 -5.35
C THR A 209 -10.91 -18.18 -4.00
N LEU A 210 -11.21 -16.88 -3.96
CA LEU A 210 -11.19 -16.08 -2.75
C LEU A 210 -12.27 -16.55 -1.75
N GLU A 211 -13.47 -16.88 -2.22
CA GLU A 211 -14.55 -17.43 -1.39
C GLU A 211 -14.18 -18.81 -0.81
N GLU A 212 -13.55 -19.72 -1.59
CA GLU A 212 -13.06 -21.00 -1.08
C GLU A 212 -12.04 -20.82 0.04
N CYS A 213 -11.12 -19.85 -0.11
CA CYS A 213 -10.14 -19.55 0.92
C CYS A 213 -10.82 -18.96 2.18
N ALA A 214 -11.77 -18.05 2.01
CA ALA A 214 -12.54 -17.47 3.12
C ALA A 214 -13.32 -18.54 3.89
N GLU A 215 -14.01 -19.45 3.19
CA GLU A 215 -14.73 -20.57 3.81
C GLU A 215 -13.76 -21.49 4.57
N GLN A 216 -12.63 -21.85 3.96
CA GLN A 216 -11.61 -22.69 4.62
C GLN A 216 -11.12 -22.07 5.93
N VAL A 217 -10.79 -20.77 5.91
CA VAL A 217 -10.31 -20.03 7.09
C VAL A 217 -11.37 -19.98 8.18
N MET A 218 -12.63 -19.72 7.80
CA MET A 218 -13.69 -19.54 8.79
C MET A 218 -14.22 -20.85 9.38
N MET A 219 -14.10 -21.96 8.65
CA MET A 219 -14.70 -23.26 9.01
C MET A 219 -13.70 -24.29 9.53
N THR A 220 -12.40 -24.02 9.47
CA THR A 220 -11.41 -24.91 10.07
C THR A 220 -11.61 -24.99 11.59
N THR A 221 -11.38 -26.17 12.17
CA THR A 221 -11.39 -26.37 13.63
C THR A 221 -9.98 -26.57 14.18
N GLU A 222 -8.97 -26.50 13.31
CA GLU A 222 -7.56 -26.66 13.70
C GLU A 222 -7.02 -25.47 14.49
N ASP A 223 -7.74 -24.35 14.46
CA ASP A 223 -7.41 -23.08 15.10
C ASP A 223 -8.28 -22.76 16.33
N ASP A 224 -9.25 -23.61 16.72
CA ASP A 224 -10.13 -23.43 17.89
C ASP A 224 -9.38 -23.09 19.20
N GLY A 225 -8.12 -23.57 19.33
CA GLY A 225 -7.27 -23.31 20.49
C GLY A 225 -6.37 -22.06 20.39
N LEU A 226 -6.39 -21.39 19.24
CA LEU A 226 -5.52 -20.25 18.89
C LEU A 226 -6.33 -18.98 18.59
N VAL A 227 -7.53 -19.11 18.01
CA VAL A 227 -8.45 -18.00 17.81
C VAL A 227 -8.88 -17.45 19.16
N ILE A 228 -8.88 -16.13 19.29
CA ILE A 228 -9.32 -15.42 20.49
C ILE A 228 -10.57 -14.58 20.19
N ALA A 229 -11.19 -14.03 21.23
CA ALA A 229 -12.35 -13.17 21.06
C ALA A 229 -11.98 -11.92 20.22
N PRO A 230 -12.86 -11.48 19.30
CA PRO A 230 -12.66 -10.24 18.58
C PRO A 230 -12.49 -9.04 19.51
N ASP A 231 -11.77 -8.02 19.04
CA ASP A 231 -11.48 -6.78 19.78
C ASP A 231 -10.84 -7.02 21.15
N THR A 232 -9.93 -8.01 21.22
CA THR A 232 -9.11 -8.25 22.42
C THR A 232 -7.60 -8.19 22.17
N SER A 233 -7.15 -8.36 20.93
CA SER A 233 -5.76 -8.11 20.52
C SER A 233 -5.67 -7.69 19.06
N PHE A 234 -4.51 -7.13 18.73
CA PHE A 234 -4.11 -6.82 17.36
C PHE A 234 -3.28 -7.97 16.79
N ASN A 235 -3.79 -8.64 15.76
CA ASN A 235 -3.14 -9.75 15.06
C ASN A 235 -2.95 -9.37 13.59
N TYR A 236 -1.82 -8.75 13.25
CA TYR A 236 -1.61 -8.12 11.94
C TYR A 236 -1.72 -9.07 10.74
N GLY A 237 -2.49 -8.67 9.73
CA GLY A 237 -2.51 -9.23 8.38
C GLY A 237 -3.08 -10.63 8.27
N GLY A 238 -2.84 -11.27 7.14
CA GLY A 238 -3.12 -12.68 6.88
C GLY A 238 -4.55 -12.95 6.47
N ALA A 239 -5.02 -14.13 6.84
CA ALA A 239 -6.27 -14.71 6.37
C ALA A 239 -7.51 -13.84 6.57
N GLN A 240 -7.52 -12.96 7.57
CA GLN A 240 -8.64 -12.04 7.79
C GLN A 240 -8.91 -11.11 6.60
N TRP A 241 -7.89 -10.76 5.81
CA TRP A 241 -8.08 -9.94 4.61
C TRP A 241 -8.66 -10.74 3.46
N GLN A 242 -8.27 -12.01 3.28
CA GLN A 242 -8.92 -12.91 2.34
C GLN A 242 -10.38 -13.17 2.71
N VAL A 243 -10.67 -13.34 4.01
CA VAL A 243 -12.06 -13.44 4.49
C VAL A 243 -12.85 -12.18 4.13
N ALA A 244 -12.31 -10.98 4.37
CA ALA A 244 -12.97 -9.74 4.00
C ALA A 244 -13.24 -9.65 2.50
N GLY A 245 -12.26 -10.02 1.66
CA GLY A 245 -12.46 -10.09 0.21
C GLY A 245 -13.52 -11.11 -0.22
N GLY A 246 -13.56 -12.29 0.42
CA GLY A 246 -14.59 -13.30 0.18
C GLY A 246 -16.00 -12.82 0.56
N VAL A 247 -16.13 -12.04 1.64
CA VAL A 247 -17.40 -11.37 1.97
C VAL A 247 -17.78 -10.39 0.85
N ALA A 248 -16.83 -9.60 0.34
CA ALA A 248 -17.08 -8.61 -0.71
C ALA A 248 -17.61 -9.25 -2.00
N GLU A 249 -17.01 -10.36 -2.43
CA GLU A 249 -17.50 -11.10 -3.61
C GLU A 249 -18.89 -11.70 -3.35
N ALA A 250 -19.10 -12.31 -2.18
CA ALA A 250 -20.37 -12.96 -1.86
C ALA A 250 -21.56 -11.97 -1.80
N VAL A 251 -21.38 -10.79 -1.20
CA VAL A 251 -22.48 -9.80 -1.06
C VAL A 251 -22.77 -9.05 -2.35
N SER A 252 -21.77 -8.90 -3.22
CA SER A 252 -21.92 -8.17 -4.48
C SER A 252 -22.28 -9.07 -5.68
N GLY A 253 -21.92 -10.35 -5.61
CA GLY A 253 -21.98 -11.28 -6.75
C GLY A 253 -20.97 -10.96 -7.86
N LYS A 254 -19.92 -10.21 -7.55
CA LYS A 254 -18.86 -9.78 -8.49
C LYS A 254 -17.52 -10.27 -8.02
N SER A 255 -16.58 -10.51 -8.94
CA SER A 255 -15.20 -10.83 -8.57
C SER A 255 -14.50 -9.60 -7.99
N TRP A 256 -13.44 -9.83 -7.22
CA TRP A 256 -12.60 -8.76 -6.68
C TRP A 256 -12.09 -7.82 -7.77
N ALA A 257 -11.66 -8.35 -8.91
CA ALA A 257 -11.21 -7.55 -10.05
C ALA A 257 -12.32 -6.63 -10.60
N GLN A 258 -13.56 -7.13 -10.69
CA GLN A 258 -14.71 -6.32 -11.10
C GLN A 258 -15.04 -5.23 -10.07
N LEU A 259 -14.97 -5.54 -8.78
CA LEU A 259 -15.19 -4.57 -7.71
C LEU A 259 -14.16 -3.45 -7.75
N VAL A 260 -12.88 -3.78 -7.85
CA VAL A 260 -11.80 -2.79 -7.96
C VAL A 260 -11.96 -1.94 -9.23
N ASP A 261 -12.31 -2.57 -10.36
CA ASP A 261 -12.50 -1.85 -11.62
C ASP A 261 -13.63 -0.81 -11.51
N GLU A 262 -14.81 -1.25 -11.07
CA GLU A 262 -15.99 -0.40 -11.03
C GLU A 262 -15.94 0.67 -9.93
N ILE A 263 -15.36 0.36 -8.78
CA ILE A 263 -15.35 1.27 -7.61
C ILE A 263 -14.20 2.27 -7.70
N LEU A 264 -13.04 1.87 -8.26
CA LEU A 264 -11.82 2.66 -8.18
C LEU A 264 -11.18 2.94 -9.54
N ILE A 265 -10.92 1.91 -10.37
CA ILE A 265 -10.17 2.11 -11.62
C ILE A 265 -10.91 3.05 -12.56
N GLN A 266 -12.18 2.75 -12.87
CA GLN A 266 -12.95 3.58 -13.80
C GLN A 266 -13.22 4.98 -13.26
N PRO A 267 -13.72 5.16 -12.01
CA PRO A 267 -14.03 6.50 -11.51
C PRO A 267 -12.78 7.36 -11.27
N CYS A 268 -11.68 6.77 -10.81
CA CYS A 268 -10.44 7.49 -10.51
C CYS A 268 -9.49 7.57 -11.71
N GLY A 269 -9.85 6.99 -12.86
CA GLY A 269 -9.06 7.02 -14.09
C GLY A 269 -7.70 6.35 -13.93
N LEU A 270 -7.62 5.25 -13.18
CA LEU A 270 -6.38 4.51 -12.96
C LEU A 270 -6.01 3.76 -14.25
N GLU A 271 -4.77 3.87 -14.70
CA GLU A 271 -4.37 3.34 -16.01
C GLU A 271 -3.79 1.92 -15.95
N VAL A 272 -3.09 1.59 -14.85
CA VAL A 272 -2.31 0.34 -14.71
C VAL A 272 -2.61 -0.40 -13.41
N PHE A 273 -3.45 0.14 -12.53
CA PHE A 273 -3.72 -0.45 -11.22
C PHE A 273 -4.45 -1.80 -11.31
N GLY A 274 -4.08 -2.74 -10.44
CA GLY A 274 -4.78 -4.02 -10.34
C GLY A 274 -4.31 -4.89 -9.20
N PHE A 275 -4.93 -6.06 -9.04
CA PHE A 275 -4.60 -7.05 -8.02
C PHE A 275 -4.26 -8.40 -8.64
N ASN A 276 -3.32 -9.10 -8.03
CA ASN A 276 -2.99 -10.49 -8.33
C ASN A 276 -2.50 -11.20 -7.05
N ASN A 277 -1.94 -12.40 -7.14
CA ASN A 277 -1.35 -13.12 -6.01
C ASN A 277 0.14 -13.41 -6.30
N PRO A 278 1.03 -12.41 -6.09
CA PRO A 278 2.42 -12.47 -6.57
C PRO A 278 3.28 -13.49 -5.83
N PHE A 279 2.91 -13.82 -4.58
CA PHE A 279 3.72 -14.60 -3.65
C PHE A 279 3.95 -16.05 -4.10
N SER A 280 3.01 -16.66 -4.83
CA SER A 280 3.15 -18.02 -5.36
C SER A 280 3.49 -18.09 -6.84
N GLN A 281 3.46 -16.97 -7.56
CA GLN A 281 3.63 -16.93 -9.01
C GLN A 281 5.03 -16.50 -9.44
N LEU A 282 5.73 -15.70 -8.64
CA LEU A 282 7.07 -15.23 -8.97
C LEU A 282 8.15 -16.01 -8.20
N PRO A 283 9.27 -16.39 -8.87
CA PRO A 283 10.43 -16.97 -8.20
C PRO A 283 10.94 -16.06 -7.09
N ASN A 284 11.37 -16.67 -5.97
CA ASN A 284 11.80 -15.95 -4.77
C ASN A 284 10.72 -14.99 -4.21
N GLY A 285 9.44 -15.32 -4.36
CA GLY A 285 8.28 -14.60 -3.80
C GLY A 285 8.26 -14.60 -2.27
N GLY A 286 9.18 -13.84 -1.67
CA GLY A 286 9.24 -13.53 -0.25
C GLY A 286 8.78 -12.10 0.02
N PHE A 287 9.42 -11.45 1.00
CA PHE A 287 9.14 -10.07 1.41
C PHE A 287 10.12 -9.03 0.83
N GLU A 288 10.83 -9.40 -0.24
CA GLU A 288 11.63 -8.49 -1.07
C GLU A 288 10.95 -8.32 -2.43
N HIS A 289 11.07 -7.15 -3.06
CA HIS A 289 10.43 -6.92 -4.36
C HIS A 289 10.99 -7.91 -5.41
N PRO A 290 10.15 -8.74 -6.04
CA PRO A 290 10.63 -9.81 -6.91
C PRO A 290 11.16 -9.23 -8.22
N SER A 291 12.45 -9.45 -8.49
CA SER A 291 13.09 -8.99 -9.74
C SER A 291 12.47 -9.59 -11.01
N ALA A 292 11.79 -10.73 -10.88
CA ALA A 292 11.04 -11.37 -11.96
C ALA A 292 9.81 -10.56 -12.42
N PHE A 293 9.28 -9.64 -11.60
CA PHE A 293 8.12 -8.83 -11.97
C PHE A 293 8.42 -7.89 -13.13
N GLN A 294 9.65 -7.35 -13.23
CA GLN A 294 10.12 -6.52 -14.34
C GLN A 294 9.17 -5.38 -14.75
N SER A 295 8.46 -4.78 -13.79
CA SER A 295 7.47 -3.73 -14.05
C SER A 295 6.37 -4.15 -15.04
N ASN A 296 6.03 -5.44 -15.08
CA ASN A 296 5.10 -6.00 -16.05
C ASN A 296 4.05 -6.91 -15.38
N PRO A 297 2.79 -6.46 -15.23
CA PRO A 297 1.68 -7.29 -14.76
C PRO A 297 1.41 -8.55 -15.59
N GLU A 298 1.79 -8.59 -16.87
CA GLU A 298 1.62 -9.76 -17.73
C GLU A 298 2.51 -10.95 -17.33
N GLN A 299 3.38 -10.79 -16.32
CA GLN A 299 4.11 -11.91 -15.72
C GLN A 299 3.21 -12.83 -14.88
N PHE A 300 2.00 -12.41 -14.54
CA PHE A 300 1.06 -13.19 -13.75
C PHE A 300 0.07 -13.97 -14.62
N GLU A 301 -0.34 -15.13 -14.10
CA GLU A 301 -1.56 -15.79 -14.54
C GLU A 301 -2.78 -15.07 -13.91
N ASP A 302 -3.93 -15.16 -14.60
CA ASP A 302 -5.19 -14.70 -14.04
C ASP A 302 -5.54 -15.52 -12.78
N THR A 303 -6.14 -14.88 -11.78
CA THR A 303 -6.48 -15.52 -10.50
C THR A 303 -7.81 -15.02 -9.97
N ASP A 304 -8.62 -15.96 -9.48
CA ASP A 304 -9.84 -15.68 -8.70
C ASP A 304 -9.56 -15.61 -7.18
N ASN A 305 -8.29 -15.69 -6.77
CA ASN A 305 -7.84 -15.51 -5.39
C ASN A 305 -6.63 -14.55 -5.34
N PRO A 306 -6.82 -13.28 -5.73
CA PRO A 306 -5.80 -12.27 -5.53
C PRO A 306 -5.48 -12.10 -4.04
N ASN A 307 -4.26 -11.69 -3.72
CA ASN A 307 -3.92 -11.43 -2.32
C ASN A 307 -4.49 -10.08 -1.88
N ILE A 308 -5.54 -10.08 -1.06
CA ILE A 308 -6.30 -8.86 -0.71
C ILE A 308 -5.47 -7.86 0.10
N GLU A 309 -4.52 -8.34 0.89
CA GLU A 309 -3.72 -7.46 1.74
C GLU A 309 -2.38 -7.04 1.14
N GLY A 310 -2.02 -7.56 -0.03
CA GLY A 310 -0.64 -7.56 -0.51
C GLY A 310 -0.44 -7.78 -2.00
N GLY A 311 -1.53 -7.89 -2.77
CA GLY A 311 -1.51 -8.33 -4.15
C GLY A 311 -1.57 -7.21 -5.18
N ALA A 312 -1.69 -5.95 -4.76
CA ALA A 312 -1.82 -4.86 -5.72
C ALA A 312 -0.49 -4.50 -6.40
N TYR A 313 -0.61 -4.00 -7.61
CA TYR A 313 0.43 -3.29 -8.35
C TYR A 313 -0.09 -1.92 -8.80
N SER A 314 0.82 -0.96 -8.91
CA SER A 314 0.50 0.43 -9.24
C SER A 314 1.72 1.13 -9.84
N ASN A 315 1.51 2.28 -10.48
CA ASN A 315 2.55 3.29 -10.71
C ASN A 315 2.38 4.47 -9.74
N SER A 316 3.22 5.51 -9.88
CA SER A 316 3.17 6.74 -9.05
C SER A 316 1.84 7.48 -9.16
N ARG A 317 1.28 7.60 -10.37
CA ARG A 317 0.12 8.44 -10.67
C ARG A 317 -1.19 7.81 -10.23
N ASP A 318 -1.36 6.51 -10.46
CA ASP A 318 -2.53 5.76 -10.00
C ASP A 318 -2.60 5.78 -8.47
N TYR A 319 -1.45 5.57 -7.81
CA TYR A 319 -1.41 5.62 -6.34
C TYR A 319 -1.68 7.05 -5.81
N ALA A 320 -1.17 8.07 -6.50
CA ALA A 320 -1.46 9.46 -6.19
C ALA A 320 -2.95 9.80 -6.32
N ALA A 321 -3.64 9.28 -7.34
CA ALA A 321 -5.08 9.44 -7.50
C ALA A 321 -5.86 8.82 -6.34
N LEU A 322 -5.45 7.62 -5.88
CA LEU A 322 -6.04 6.97 -4.71
C LEU A 322 -5.79 7.75 -3.41
N MET A 323 -4.59 8.33 -3.22
CA MET A 323 -4.31 9.20 -2.07
C MET A 323 -5.14 10.48 -2.12
N LEU A 324 -5.30 11.10 -3.29
CA LEU A 324 -6.15 12.27 -3.48
C LEU A 324 -7.62 11.95 -3.16
N MET A 325 -8.12 10.77 -3.51
CA MET A 325 -9.47 10.34 -3.13
C MET A 325 -9.67 10.38 -1.61
N HIS A 326 -8.70 9.89 -0.83
CA HIS A 326 -8.77 9.99 0.64
C HIS A 326 -8.75 11.45 1.15
N LEU A 327 -8.02 12.34 0.49
CA LEU A 327 -7.84 13.74 0.89
C LEU A 327 -8.96 14.67 0.39
N GLN A 328 -9.72 14.25 -0.63
CA GLN A 328 -10.74 15.04 -1.32
C GLN A 328 -12.15 14.50 -1.05
N ASP A 329 -12.44 14.13 0.20
CA ASP A 329 -13.75 13.65 0.64
C ASP A 329 -14.29 12.46 -0.16
N GLY A 330 -13.42 11.56 -0.65
CA GLY A 330 -13.82 10.35 -1.36
C GLY A 330 -14.19 10.60 -2.82
N MET A 331 -13.76 11.73 -3.36
CA MET A 331 -13.98 12.13 -4.75
C MET A 331 -12.86 11.61 -5.66
N CYS A 332 -13.26 11.13 -6.83
CA CYS A 332 -12.42 10.84 -7.96
C CYS A 332 -12.95 11.64 -9.15
N GLY A 333 -12.34 12.79 -9.41
CA GLY A 333 -12.92 13.78 -10.32
C GLY A 333 -14.29 14.26 -9.82
N ASP A 334 -15.33 14.06 -10.62
CA ASP A 334 -16.71 14.41 -10.28
C ASP A 334 -17.47 13.27 -9.56
N ASP A 335 -16.88 12.07 -9.50
CA ASP A 335 -17.53 10.89 -8.92
C ASP A 335 -17.14 10.72 -7.45
N ARG A 336 -18.14 10.53 -6.59
CA ARG A 336 -17.91 10.17 -5.18
C ARG A 336 -17.91 8.66 -5.02
N VAL A 337 -16.74 8.08 -4.80
CA VAL A 337 -16.55 6.63 -4.63
C VAL A 337 -16.68 6.20 -3.17
N LEU A 338 -16.41 7.11 -2.22
CA LEU A 338 -16.58 6.91 -0.79
C LEU A 338 -17.30 8.09 -0.13
N SER A 339 -18.17 7.80 0.82
CA SER A 339 -18.79 8.81 1.67
C SER A 339 -17.77 9.37 2.68
N SER A 340 -18.02 10.58 3.18
CA SER A 340 -17.20 11.14 4.28
C SER A 340 -17.23 10.24 5.52
N ASN A 341 -18.37 9.60 5.81
CA ASN A 341 -18.46 8.63 6.90
C ASN A 341 -17.59 7.40 6.65
N ALA A 342 -17.53 6.89 5.42
CA ALA A 342 -16.61 5.80 5.08
C ALA A 342 -15.15 6.21 5.28
N LEU A 343 -14.76 7.43 4.91
CA LEU A 343 -13.41 7.95 5.16
C LEU A 343 -13.10 8.07 6.66
N ASP A 344 -14.02 8.62 7.45
CA ASP A 344 -13.88 8.70 8.92
C ASP A 344 -13.58 7.30 9.50
N ARG A 345 -14.32 6.28 9.05
CA ARG A 345 -14.11 4.88 9.45
C ARG A 345 -12.79 4.28 8.96
N LEU A 346 -12.30 4.69 7.78
CA LEU A 346 -11.03 4.22 7.24
C LEU A 346 -9.82 4.80 7.99
N HIS A 347 -9.95 6.02 8.51
CA HIS A 347 -8.87 6.78 9.14
C HIS A 347 -8.87 6.71 10.67
N GLU A 348 -9.98 6.31 11.29
CA GLU A 348 -10.11 6.16 12.74
C GLU A 348 -9.20 5.07 13.30
N ASP A 349 -8.48 5.37 14.40
CA ASP A 349 -7.77 4.37 15.21
C ASP A 349 -8.75 3.42 15.92
N ARG A 350 -9.32 2.50 15.15
CA ARG A 350 -10.38 1.59 15.58
C ARG A 350 -9.92 0.72 16.75
N ILE A 351 -8.69 0.19 16.72
CA ILE A 351 -8.24 -0.69 17.82
C ILE A 351 -8.08 0.08 19.13
N GLY A 352 -7.69 1.36 19.07
CA GLY A 352 -7.65 2.25 20.21
C GLY A 352 -9.04 2.52 20.77
N GLU A 353 -9.99 2.85 19.89
CA GLU A 353 -11.38 3.13 20.28
C GLU A 353 -12.12 1.90 20.82
N ALA A 354 -12.03 0.77 20.11
CA ALA A 354 -12.81 -0.43 20.39
C ALA A 354 -12.42 -1.13 21.70
N TYR A 355 -11.12 -1.19 22.02
CA TYR A 355 -10.64 -1.93 23.19
C TYR A 355 -9.41 -1.35 23.89
N GLY A 356 -9.01 -0.11 23.54
CA GLY A 356 -7.78 0.49 24.09
C GLY A 356 -6.51 -0.24 23.65
N GLY A 357 -6.56 -0.89 22.48
CA GLY A 357 -5.48 -1.67 21.90
C GLY A 357 -4.33 -0.81 21.42
N SER A 358 -3.20 -1.46 21.16
CA SER A 358 -2.02 -0.87 20.55
C SER A 358 -1.49 -1.82 19.50
N ALA A 359 -0.93 -1.27 18.44
CA ALA A 359 -0.35 -2.05 17.35
C ALA A 359 1.03 -2.61 17.77
N TYR A 360 2.12 -1.97 17.38
CA TYR A 360 3.48 -2.41 17.73
C TYR A 360 4.06 -1.70 18.97
N SER A 361 3.44 -0.62 19.44
CA SER A 361 3.86 0.16 20.61
C SER A 361 2.68 0.93 21.21
N ASP A 362 2.78 1.41 22.45
CA ASP A 362 1.70 2.17 23.10
C ASP A 362 1.28 3.44 22.33
N GLY A 363 2.22 4.02 21.58
CA GLY A 363 1.99 5.20 20.73
C GLY A 363 1.47 4.88 19.33
N SER A 364 1.30 3.59 18.97
CA SER A 364 0.80 3.20 17.65
C SER A 364 -0.56 2.54 17.72
N GLY A 365 -1.46 3.04 16.87
CA GLY A 365 -2.78 2.51 16.62
C GLY A 365 -2.88 1.82 15.27
N TYR A 366 -4.09 1.40 14.91
CA TYR A 366 -4.38 0.83 13.61
C TYR A 366 -5.82 1.14 13.20
N ALA A 367 -5.95 1.77 12.05
CA ALA A 367 -7.21 2.04 11.37
C ALA A 367 -7.50 0.95 10.34
N MET A 368 -8.47 1.13 9.45
CA MET A 368 -8.75 0.12 8.42
C MET A 368 -7.75 0.24 7.27
N GLY A 369 -6.65 -0.49 7.38
CA GLY A 369 -5.57 -0.49 6.38
C GLY A 369 -4.48 0.55 6.61
N TRP A 370 -4.50 1.29 7.72
CA TRP A 370 -3.46 2.28 8.06
C TRP A 370 -2.89 2.04 9.45
N TRP A 371 -1.57 2.07 9.57
CA TRP A 371 -0.93 2.31 10.87
C TRP A 371 -1.14 3.75 11.28
N VAL A 372 -1.46 3.97 12.56
CA VAL A 372 -1.71 5.30 13.12
C VAL A 372 -0.57 5.65 14.07
N ASP A 373 0.18 6.71 13.79
CA ASP A 373 1.05 7.32 14.79
C ASP A 373 0.21 8.27 15.66
N ARG A 374 -0.04 7.91 16.92
CA ARG A 374 -0.95 8.68 17.80
C ARG A 374 -0.37 10.02 18.26
N ALA A 375 0.93 10.23 18.11
CA ALA A 375 1.58 11.47 18.53
C ALA A 375 1.44 12.55 17.48
N SER A 376 1.60 12.18 16.21
CA SER A 376 1.52 13.07 15.05
C SER A 376 0.16 13.04 14.35
N GLY A 377 -0.63 11.98 14.50
CA GLY A 377 -1.85 11.74 13.72
C GLY A 377 -1.57 11.16 12.33
N ARG A 378 -0.31 10.94 11.96
CA ARG A 378 0.09 10.44 10.64
C ARG A 378 -0.39 9.02 10.39
N LEU A 379 -0.96 8.80 9.21
CA LEU A 379 -1.35 7.49 8.71
C LEU A 379 -0.26 6.94 7.79
N THR A 380 0.14 5.68 7.94
CA THR A 380 1.15 5.04 7.08
C THR A 380 0.73 3.62 6.69
N ASP A 381 1.17 3.10 5.54
CA ASP A 381 0.89 1.71 5.13
C ASP A 381 2.04 1.09 4.32
N THR A 382 3.22 0.99 4.93
CA THR A 382 4.41 0.49 4.25
C THR A 382 4.30 -0.99 3.87
N GLY A 383 4.42 -1.25 2.56
CA GLY A 383 4.49 -2.56 1.96
C GLY A 383 5.88 -3.20 2.07
N ALA A 384 5.89 -4.54 2.16
CA ALA A 384 7.10 -5.35 2.17
C ALA A 384 8.08 -5.03 1.03
N TYR A 385 7.56 -4.66 -0.14
CA TYR A 385 8.33 -4.36 -1.34
C TYR A 385 8.84 -2.91 -1.41
N GLY A 386 8.76 -2.15 -0.31
CA GLY A 386 9.33 -0.81 -0.21
C GLY A 386 8.48 0.30 -0.83
N SER A 387 7.18 0.03 -1.06
CA SER A 387 6.14 1.05 -1.22
C SER A 387 5.77 1.59 0.16
N SER A 388 5.84 2.89 0.38
CA SER A 388 5.60 3.57 1.66
C SER A 388 4.73 4.79 1.44
N PRO A 389 3.40 4.63 1.47
CA PRO A 389 2.46 5.72 1.51
C PRO A 389 2.30 6.29 2.92
N TRP A 390 2.08 7.59 3.03
CA TRP A 390 1.53 8.21 4.23
C TRP A 390 0.61 9.38 3.91
N LEU A 391 -0.31 9.66 4.85
CA LEU A 391 -1.21 10.80 4.80
C LEU A 391 -1.03 11.67 6.05
N ASP A 392 -1.05 12.96 5.83
CA ASP A 392 -1.31 13.97 6.86
C ASP A 392 -2.67 14.61 6.56
N LEU A 393 -3.68 14.23 7.35
CA LEU A 393 -5.05 14.69 7.14
C LEU A 393 -5.27 16.12 7.63
N GLU A 394 -4.48 16.59 8.60
CA GLU A 394 -4.59 17.95 9.15
C GLU A 394 -4.06 18.97 8.14
N ASP A 395 -2.87 18.72 7.62
CA ASP A 395 -2.23 19.56 6.59
C ASP A 395 -2.69 19.21 5.16
N GLY A 396 -3.52 18.16 5.01
CA GLY A 396 -4.23 17.86 3.77
C GLY A 396 -3.33 17.34 2.64
N TYR A 397 -2.23 16.66 2.96
CA TYR A 397 -1.28 16.16 1.97
C TYR A 397 -1.02 14.65 2.13
N GLY A 398 -0.51 14.04 1.06
CA GLY A 398 -0.12 12.64 1.04
C GLY A 398 1.19 12.44 0.28
N VAL A 399 1.92 11.38 0.62
CA VAL A 399 3.17 11.04 -0.06
C VAL A 399 3.19 9.56 -0.36
N HIS A 400 3.65 9.22 -1.56
CA HIS A 400 3.98 7.85 -1.93
C HIS A 400 5.47 7.77 -2.27
N LEU A 401 6.20 7.03 -1.46
CA LEU A 401 7.60 6.70 -1.68
C LEU A 401 7.70 5.25 -2.18
N LEU A 402 8.35 5.06 -3.31
CA LEU A 402 8.51 3.74 -3.92
C LEU A 402 10.00 3.44 -4.18
N THR A 403 10.49 2.34 -3.63
CA THR A 403 11.93 1.99 -3.69
C THR A 403 12.23 0.59 -4.25
N GLU A 404 11.20 -0.26 -4.44
CA GLU A 404 11.34 -1.69 -4.77
C GLU A 404 12.43 -2.40 -3.96
N SER A 405 12.48 -2.10 -2.66
CA SER A 405 13.50 -2.59 -1.75
C SER A 405 12.85 -3.49 -0.67
N SER A 406 12.91 -3.06 0.59
CA SER A 406 12.22 -3.67 1.72
C SER A 406 11.40 -2.63 2.47
N SER A 407 10.42 -3.07 3.26
CA SER A 407 9.70 -2.19 4.19
C SER A 407 10.64 -1.49 5.17
N ALA A 408 11.69 -2.17 5.66
CA ALA A 408 12.66 -1.58 6.57
C ALA A 408 13.45 -0.43 5.92
N THR A 409 13.94 -0.64 4.69
CA THR A 409 14.68 0.37 3.94
C THR A 409 13.79 1.58 3.61
N SER A 410 12.55 1.33 3.18
CA SER A 410 11.64 2.40 2.80
C SER A 410 11.12 3.18 4.02
N ASN A 411 10.91 2.53 5.17
CA ASN A 411 10.62 3.21 6.44
C ASN A 411 11.78 4.08 6.93
N GLU A 412 13.02 3.62 6.77
CA GLU A 412 14.21 4.42 7.11
C GLU A 412 14.25 5.71 6.28
N LEU A 413 13.98 5.62 4.97
CA LEU A 413 13.92 6.81 4.12
C LEU A 413 12.72 7.70 4.45
N ALA A 414 11.52 7.15 4.60
CA ALA A 414 10.33 7.93 4.96
C ALA A 414 10.52 8.73 6.27
N ALA A 415 11.17 8.13 7.27
CA ALA A 415 11.48 8.81 8.53
C ALA A 415 12.41 10.03 8.38
N LEU A 416 13.27 10.06 7.36
CA LEU A 416 14.11 11.22 7.03
C LEU A 416 13.31 12.34 6.33
N LEU A 417 12.17 12.00 5.73
CA LEU A 417 11.40 12.91 4.88
C LEU A 417 10.24 13.59 5.60
N PHE A 418 9.68 13.00 6.66
CA PHE A 418 8.50 13.52 7.35
C PHE A 418 8.61 15.01 7.67
N ASP A 419 9.56 15.41 8.53
CA ASP A 419 9.68 16.80 8.99
C ASP A 419 10.03 17.77 7.84
N VAL A 420 10.79 17.31 6.83
CA VAL A 420 11.24 18.13 5.70
C VAL A 420 10.07 18.40 4.74
N ILE A 421 9.23 17.40 4.50
CA ILE A 421 8.03 17.53 3.67
C ILE A 421 6.98 18.36 4.41
N ASP A 422 6.73 18.13 5.70
CA ASP A 422 5.83 18.94 6.53
C ASP A 422 6.15 20.44 6.39
N GLN A 423 7.42 20.81 6.57
CA GLN A 423 7.88 22.21 6.45
C GLN A 423 7.76 22.77 5.03
N SER A 424 7.87 21.92 4.01
CA SER A 424 7.82 22.35 2.61
C SER A 424 6.38 22.55 2.14
N VAL A 425 5.45 21.69 2.58
CA VAL A 425 4.01 21.86 2.37
C VAL A 425 3.52 23.12 3.07
N ALA A 426 3.82 23.29 4.37
CA ALA A 426 3.39 24.46 5.14
C ALA A 426 3.87 25.79 4.51
N ARG A 427 5.15 25.87 4.11
CA ARG A 427 5.69 27.06 3.42
C ARG A 427 5.04 27.30 2.06
N GLY A 428 4.71 26.23 1.33
CA GLY A 428 4.13 26.33 -0.01
C GLY A 428 2.70 26.86 0.01
N ILE A 429 1.94 26.58 1.07
CA ILE A 429 0.57 27.10 1.27
C ILE A 429 0.59 28.59 1.68
N ASP A 430 1.58 28.99 2.50
CA ASP A 430 1.67 30.34 3.08
C ASP A 430 2.29 31.41 2.14
N GLY A 431 2.96 31.00 1.05
CA GLY A 431 3.68 31.88 0.12
C GLY A 431 2.94 32.15 -1.19
#